data_AF-A0A1J7HVQ3-F1
#
_entry.id   AF-A0A1J7HVQ3-F1
#
_cell.length_a   1.000
_cell.length_b   1.000
_cell.length_c   1.000
_cell.angle_alpha   90.00
_cell.angle_beta   90.00
_cell.angle_gamma   90.00
#
_symmetry.space_group_name_H-M   'P 1'
#
loop_
_entity.id
_entity.type
_entity.pdbx_description
1 polymer ?
#
loop_
_entity_poly.entity_id
_entity_poly.type
_entity_poly.pdbx_seq_one_letter_code
_entity_poly.pdbx_strand_id
1 'polypeptide(L)' 'MVVWSYPPTARQLAATATVFVIGASLISVGAYLSYANIAPQQAHAKARSEAIKKQLRKILDD' A
#
# COMPACT_ATOMS: atom_id res chain seq x y z
N MET A 1 12.09 26.41 14.22
CA MET A 1 11.03 26.49 13.19
C MET A 1 9.69 26.66 13.90
N VAL A 2 9.10 27.84 13.82
CA VAL A 2 7.78 28.12 14.40
C VAL A 2 6.76 27.49 13.46
N VAL A 3 6.10 26.41 13.91
CA VAL A 3 5.14 25.64 13.10
C VAL A 3 3.93 26.49 12.69
N TRP A 4 3.65 27.57 13.43
CA TRP A 4 2.57 28.51 13.13
C TRP A 4 2.97 29.94 13.46
N SER A 5 3.34 30.73 12.45
CA SER A 5 3.57 32.18 12.60
C SER A 5 2.27 32.97 12.85
N TYR A 6 1.11 32.36 12.60
CA TYR A 6 -0.22 32.91 12.88
C TYR A 6 -1.14 31.77 13.34
N PRO A 7 -1.90 31.90 14.45
CA PRO A 7 -2.76 30.84 14.92
C PRO A 7 -3.91 30.60 13.93
N PRO A 8 -4.08 29.37 13.41
CA PRO A 8 -5.15 29.06 12.48
C PRO A 8 -6.51 29.16 13.18
N THR A 9 -7.51 29.65 12.46
CA THR A 9 -8.89 29.69 12.97
C THR A 9 -9.43 28.27 13.16
N ALA A 10 -10.39 28.09 14.07
CA ALA A 10 -11.02 26.78 14.30
C ALA A 10 -11.60 26.16 13.02
N ARG A 11 -12.11 26.98 12.09
CA ARG A 11 -12.62 26.53 10.79
C ARG A 11 -11.50 26.00 9.88
N GLN A 12 -10.34 26.66 9.86
CA GLN A 12 -9.18 26.19 9.10
C GLN A 12 -8.67 24.86 9.65
N LEU A 13 -8.57 24.72 10.98
CA LEU A 13 -8.19 23.45 11.60
C LEU A 13 -9.18 22.33 11.28
N ALA A 14 -10.48 22.60 11.36
CA ALA A 14 -11.51 21.62 11.03
C ALA A 14 -11.45 21.20 9.55
N ALA A 15 -11.23 22.14 8.63
CA ALA A 15 -11.08 21.85 7.20
C ALA A 15 -9.84 20.98 6.95
N THR A 16 -8.69 21.31 7.53
CA THR A 16 -7.47 20.50 7.44
C THR A 16 -7.71 19.10 7.99
N ALA A 17 -8.26 18.97 9.20
CA ALA A 17 -8.56 17.66 9.79
C ALA A 17 -9.49 16.83 8.90
N THR A 18 -10.50 17.45 8.30
CA THR A 18 -11.44 16.78 7.38
C THR A 18 -10.71 16.22 6.17
N VAL A 19 -9.83 17.00 5.55
CA VAL A 19 -9.02 16.54 4.40
C VAL A 19 -8.15 15.34 4.78
N PHE A 20 -7.51 15.38 5.96
CA PHE A 20 -6.70 14.25 6.43
C PHE A 20 -7.55 13.01 6.70
N VAL A 21 -8.72 13.14 7.31
CA VAL A 21 -9.64 12.02 7.54
C VAL A 21 -10.10 11.40 6.23
N ILE A 22 -10.46 12.21 5.24
CA ILE A 22 -10.83 11.74 3.90
C ILE A 22 -9.64 11.05 3.21
N GLY A 23 -8.45 11.63 3.27
CA GLY A 23 -7.25 11.03 2.68
C GLY A 23 -6.93 9.67 3.33
N ALA A 24 -6.96 9.59 4.65
CA ALA A 24 -6.73 8.36 5.38
C ALA A 24 -7.77 7.29 5.03
N SER A 25 -9.06 7.65 4.94
CA SER A 25 -10.12 6.70 4.60
C SER A 25 -9.96 6.15 3.17
N LEU A 26 -9.64 7.00 2.19
CA LEU A 26 -9.38 6.57 0.82
C LEU A 26 -8.18 5.61 0.73
N ILE A 27 -7.08 5.91 1.46
CA ILE A 27 -5.91 5.03 1.52
C ILE A 27 -6.25 3.68 2.15
N SER A 28 -6.97 3.68 3.28
CA SER A 28 -7.36 2.45 3.96
C SER A 28 -8.27 1.57 3.10
N VAL A 29 -9.26 2.16 2.43
CA VAL A 29 -10.15 1.43 1.51
C VAL A 29 -9.36 0.88 0.31
N GLY A 30 -8.50 1.69 -0.28
CA GLY A 30 -7.64 1.26 -1.39
C GLY A 30 -6.72 0.11 -0.98
N ALA A 31 -6.10 0.18 0.20
CA ALA A 31 -5.28 -0.89 0.74
C ALA A 31 -6.09 -2.18 0.97
N TYR A 32 -7.29 -2.07 1.58
CA TYR A 32 -8.18 -3.21 1.78
C TYR A 32 -8.54 -3.89 0.46
N LEU A 33 -8.97 -3.12 -0.55
CA LEU A 33 -9.30 -3.66 -1.86
C LEU A 33 -8.08 -4.26 -2.56
N SER A 34 -6.91 -3.63 -2.44
CA SER A 34 -5.67 -4.19 -2.96
C SER A 34 -5.39 -5.57 -2.36
N TYR A 35 -5.44 -5.70 -1.02
CA TYR A 35 -5.25 -6.99 -0.34
C TYR A 35 -6.32 -8.02 -0.71
N ALA A 36 -7.60 -7.62 -0.81
CA ALA A 36 -8.68 -8.54 -1.19
C ALA A 36 -8.50 -9.10 -2.62
N ASN A 37 -7.85 -8.34 -3.51
CA ASN A 37 -7.72 -8.69 -4.93
C ASN A 37 -6.28 -9.06 -5.34
N ILE A 38 -5.33 -9.18 -4.40
CA ILE A 38 -3.92 -9.48 -4.72
C ILE A 38 -3.69 -10.97 -5.06
N ALA A 39 -4.63 -11.84 -4.70
CA ALA A 39 -4.53 -13.29 -4.87
C ALA A 39 -4.10 -13.77 -6.27
N PRO A 40 -4.69 -13.32 -7.40
CA PRO A 40 -4.24 -13.73 -8.74
C PRO A 40 -2.81 -13.31 -9.04
N GLN A 41 -2.40 -12.09 -8.65
CA GLN A 41 -1.04 -11.61 -8.88
C GLN A 41 -0.02 -12.42 -8.05
N GLN A 42 -0.36 -12.77 -6.82
CA GLN A 42 0.43 -13.67 -5.99
C GLN A 42 0.55 -15.07 -6.61
N ALA A 43 -0.54 -15.60 -7.18
CA ALA A 43 -0.53 -16.91 -7.83
C ALA A 43 0.42 -16.94 -9.03
N HIS A 44 0.40 -15.90 -9.88
CA HIS A 44 1.33 -15.78 -11.01
C HIS A 44 2.79 -15.64 -10.56
N ALA A 45 3.05 -14.79 -9.56
CA ALA A 45 4.39 -14.62 -9.01
C ALA A 45 4.91 -15.94 -8.42
N LYS A 46 4.08 -16.65 -7.66
CA LYS A 46 4.41 -17.96 -7.09
C LYS A 46 4.70 -19.00 -8.17
N ALA A 47 3.86 -19.08 -9.21
CA ALA A 47 4.07 -19.99 -10.33
C ALA A 47 5.42 -19.74 -11.04
N ARG A 48 5.78 -18.46 -11.25
CA ARG A 48 7.08 -18.08 -11.81
C ARG A 48 8.24 -18.49 -10.90
N SER A 49 8.14 -18.24 -9.60
CA SER A 49 9.17 -18.64 -8.63
C SER A 49 9.36 -20.16 -8.61
N GLU A 50 8.29 -20.95 -8.63
CA GLU A 50 8.37 -22.40 -8.65
C GLU A 50 9.00 -22.93 -9.94
N ALA A 51 8.68 -22.33 -11.10
CA ALA A 51 9.32 -22.68 -12.37
C ALA A 51 10.84 -22.46 -12.34
N ILE A 52 11.28 -21.30 -11.83
CA ILE A 52 12.71 -20.97 -11.68
C ILE A 52 13.40 -21.93 -10.71
N LYS A 53 12.79 -22.18 -9.54
CA LYS A 53 13.34 -23.15 -8.57
C LYS A 53 13.51 -24.54 -9.19
N LYS A 54 12.53 -25.00 -9.97
CA LYS A 54 12.60 -26.29 -10.66
C LYS A 54 13.76 -26.34 -11.65
N GLN A 55 13.98 -25.25 -12.41
CA GLN A 55 15.12 -25.14 -13.32
C GLN A 55 16.45 -25.14 -12.57
N LEU A 56 16.58 -24.34 -11.51
CA LEU A 56 17.79 -24.28 -10.70
C LEU A 56 18.13 -25.62 -10.05
N ARG A 57 17.11 -26.33 -9.56
CA ARG A 57 17.29 -27.67 -8.97
C ARG A 57 17.81 -28.66 -10.00
N LYS A 58 17.26 -28.63 -11.23
CA LYS A 58 17.77 -29.45 -12.33
C LYS A 58 19.25 -29.16 -12.63
N ILE A 59 19.65 -27.89 -12.65
CA ILE A 59 21.05 -27.48 -12.89
C ILE A 59 21.98 -27.94 -11.76
N LEU A 60 21.50 -27.96 -10.50
CA LEU A 60 22.29 -28.33 -9.34
C LEU A 60 22.40 -29.86 -9.15
N ASP A 61 21.38 -30.60 -9.58
CA ASP A 61 21.34 -32.06 -9.52
C ASP A 61 22.03 -32.74 -10.74
N ASP A 62 22.37 -31.96 -11.80
CA ASP A 62 23.19 -32.35 -12.98
C ASP A 62 24.70 -32.11 -12.71
#